data_AF-A0A7J6NHT9-F1
#
_entry.id   AF-A0A7J6NHT9-F1
#
_cell.length_a   1.000
_cell.length_b   1.000
_cell.length_c   1.000
_cell.angle_alpha   90.00
_cell.angle_beta   90.00
_cell.angle_gamma   90.00
#
_symmetry.space_group_name_H-M   'P 1'
#
loop_
_entity.id
_entity.type
_entity.pdbx_description
1 polymer ?
#
loop_
_entity_poly.entity_id
_entity_poly.type
_entity_poly.pdbx_seq_one_letter_code
_entity_poly.pdbx_strand_id
1 'polypeptide(L)'
;YTVVSVVGDGAITGGMAYEAMNHAGWLKLRKFLVILNDNGQVSLPTAYNEVHTPVGALSETLSKMGGMDSSVPDAVSKVLSSPSFQDARNTLKLAVKALCPPQLADSLGRIEEYGRGLLSSYSRGTMFEELGFYYVGPVDGHNLDTLVTVLKNLKQSMDEGKITKPVLLHVKTEKGHGYKPAEVALDKLHGVTQFDV
;
A
#
# COMPACT_ATOMS: atom_id res chain seq x y z
N TYR A 1 10.14 11.24 16.05
CA TYR A 1 8.99 11.68 15.24
C TYR A 1 8.68 10.63 14.20
N THR A 2 7.45 10.55 13.70
CA THR A 2 7.07 9.68 12.57
C THR A 2 6.85 10.57 11.36
N VAL A 3 7.44 10.22 10.22
CA VAL A 3 7.26 10.95 8.97
C VAL A 3 6.20 10.26 8.13
N VAL A 4 5.22 11.02 7.66
CA VAL A 4 4.14 10.53 6.79
C VAL A 4 4.23 11.25 5.45
N SER A 5 4.31 10.49 4.37
CA SER A 5 4.25 11.00 2.99
C SER A 5 2.97 10.49 2.35
N VAL A 6 2.19 11.37 1.72
CA VAL A 6 1.01 11.00 0.94
C VAL A 6 1.33 11.19 -0.53
N VAL A 7 1.19 10.14 -1.33
CA VAL A 7 1.56 10.12 -2.75
C VAL A 7 0.41 9.54 -3.57
N GLY A 8 0.12 10.11 -4.73
CA GLY A 8 -0.86 9.55 -5.67
C GLY A 8 -0.28 8.40 -6.51
N ASP A 9 -1.15 7.54 -7.01
CA ASP A 9 -0.87 6.53 -8.05
C ASP A 9 -0.19 7.09 -9.31
N GLY A 10 -0.54 8.31 -9.71
CA GLY A 10 0.17 9.00 -10.79
C GLY A 10 1.60 9.38 -10.41
N ALA A 11 1.79 9.97 -9.23
CA ALA A 11 3.09 10.49 -8.77
C ALA A 11 4.10 9.38 -8.43
N ILE A 12 3.64 8.20 -7.99
CA ILE A 12 4.51 7.08 -7.65
C ILE A 12 5.19 6.46 -8.89
N THR A 13 4.66 6.72 -10.10
CA THR A 13 5.31 6.30 -11.36
C THR A 13 6.56 7.10 -11.69
N GLY A 14 6.76 8.27 -11.06
CA GLY A 14 7.95 9.09 -11.26
C GLY A 14 9.22 8.39 -10.77
N GLY A 15 10.29 8.43 -11.56
CA GLY A 15 11.56 7.77 -11.23
C GLY A 15 12.12 8.18 -9.86
N MET A 16 11.98 9.46 -9.47
CA MET A 16 12.39 9.95 -8.15
C MET A 16 11.61 9.30 -7.00
N ALA A 17 10.32 9.03 -7.18
CA ALA A 17 9.51 8.37 -6.16
C ALA A 17 9.97 6.91 -5.98
N TYR A 18 10.23 6.21 -7.09
CA TYR A 18 10.77 4.85 -7.07
C TYR A 18 12.16 4.79 -6.42
N GLU A 19 13.06 5.70 -6.78
CA GLU A 19 14.40 5.80 -6.21
C GLU A 19 14.35 6.09 -4.70
N ALA A 20 13.50 7.03 -4.28
CA ALA A 20 13.30 7.35 -2.87
C ALA A 20 12.77 6.15 -2.08
N MET A 21 11.82 5.38 -2.64
CA MET A 21 11.33 4.15 -2.01
C MET A 21 12.43 3.10 -1.91
N ASN A 22 13.15 2.83 -3.00
CA ASN A 22 14.25 1.88 -2.99
C ASN A 22 15.30 2.24 -1.92
N HIS A 23 15.66 3.52 -1.83
CA HIS A 23 16.60 4.00 -0.83
C HIS A 23 16.04 3.90 0.61
N ALA A 24 14.76 4.24 0.82
CA ALA A 24 14.11 4.12 2.12
C ALA A 24 14.06 2.66 2.62
N GLY A 25 13.79 1.72 1.71
CA GLY A 25 13.80 0.29 1.97
C GLY A 25 15.19 -0.23 2.32
N TRP A 26 16.21 0.16 1.55
CA TRP A 26 17.61 -0.19 1.81
C TRP A 26 18.09 0.31 3.18
N LEU A 27 17.79 1.57 3.52
CA LEU A 27 18.10 2.16 4.82
C LEU A 27 17.29 1.56 5.98
N LYS A 28 16.23 0.80 5.68
CA LYS A 28 15.26 0.29 6.67
C LYS A 28 14.73 1.42 7.55
N LEU A 29 14.32 2.52 6.91
CA LEU A 29 13.85 3.71 7.63
C LEU A 29 12.72 3.36 8.59
N ARG A 30 13.03 3.38 9.88
CA ARG A 30 12.05 3.20 10.94
C ARG A 30 11.23 4.48 11.06
N LYS A 31 9.95 4.33 11.41
CA LYS A 31 9.02 5.45 11.58
C LYS A 31 8.80 6.29 10.32
N PHE A 32 8.85 5.65 9.15
CA PHE A 32 8.49 6.23 7.86
C PHE A 32 7.25 5.52 7.30
N LEU A 33 6.18 6.28 7.05
CA LEU A 33 4.92 5.80 6.48
C LEU A 33 4.66 6.51 5.15
N VAL A 34 4.46 5.73 4.10
CA VAL A 34 3.98 6.19 2.79
C VAL A 34 2.53 5.78 2.66
N ILE A 35 1.64 6.73 2.40
CA ILE A 35 0.25 6.48 2.07
C ILE A 35 0.11 6.67 0.56
N LEU A 36 -0.10 5.56 -0.15
CA LEU A 36 -0.42 5.56 -1.56
C LEU A 36 -1.94 5.77 -1.72
N ASN A 37 -2.32 6.94 -2.20
CA ASN A 37 -3.69 7.25 -2.60
C ASN A 37 -3.91 6.83 -4.05
N ASP A 38 -4.48 5.64 -4.24
CA ASP A 38 -4.82 5.09 -5.55
C ASP A 38 -6.28 5.37 -5.89
N ASN A 39 -6.51 6.18 -6.92
CA ASN A 39 -7.84 6.46 -7.45
C ASN A 39 -8.06 5.84 -8.83
N GLY A 40 -7.13 4.99 -9.30
CA GLY A 40 -7.17 4.36 -10.61
C GLY A 40 -6.97 5.31 -11.79
N GLN A 41 -6.59 6.57 -11.56
CA GLN A 41 -6.34 7.57 -12.59
C GLN A 41 -4.88 8.04 -12.51
N VAL A 42 -4.03 7.32 -13.23
CA VAL A 42 -2.62 7.64 -13.44
C VAL A 42 -2.52 8.91 -14.26
N SER A 43 -2.36 10.05 -13.60
CA SER A 43 -1.84 11.29 -14.17
C SER A 43 -2.56 11.80 -15.42
N LEU A 44 -3.51 12.75 -15.25
CA LEU A 44 -4.07 13.63 -16.29
C LEU A 44 -4.62 12.95 -17.57
N PRO A 45 -5.85 13.24 -18.02
CA PRO A 45 -6.08 13.28 -19.45
C PRO A 45 -5.27 14.47 -19.98
N THR A 46 -4.04 14.26 -20.45
CA THR A 46 -3.39 15.24 -21.32
C THR A 46 -4.23 15.35 -22.58
N ALA A 47 -5.15 16.31 -22.62
CA ALA A 47 -5.80 16.84 -23.83
C ALA A 47 -6.39 15.86 -24.85
N TYR A 48 -6.68 14.60 -24.49
CA TYR A 48 -7.34 13.64 -25.36
C TYR A 48 -8.61 13.10 -24.69
N ASN A 49 -9.70 13.12 -25.44
CA ASN A 49 -11.07 12.81 -25.03
C ASN A 49 -11.31 11.31 -24.79
N GLU A 50 -10.35 10.59 -24.21
CA GLU A 50 -10.46 9.15 -23.96
C GLU A 50 -10.02 8.80 -22.54
N VAL A 51 -10.74 7.87 -21.92
CA VAL A 51 -10.35 7.23 -20.67
C VAL A 51 -9.04 6.48 -20.92
N HIS A 52 -7.92 7.10 -20.58
CA HIS A 52 -6.63 6.46 -20.79
C HIS A 52 -6.45 5.32 -19.81
N THR A 53 -6.13 4.14 -20.34
CA THR A 53 -5.68 3.03 -19.52
C THR A 53 -4.41 3.43 -18.77
N PRO A 54 -4.26 2.98 -17.52
CA PRO A 54 -3.03 3.17 -16.76
C PRO A 54 -1.76 2.89 -17.57
N VAL A 55 -0.93 3.92 -17.79
CA VAL A 55 0.30 3.78 -18.59
C VAL A 55 1.46 3.31 -17.71
N GLY A 56 2.18 2.30 -18.19
CA GLY A 56 3.38 1.75 -17.56
C GLY A 56 3.12 0.50 -16.69
N ALA A 57 4.11 -0.39 -16.65
CA ALA A 57 4.01 -1.69 -15.97
C ALA A 57 3.74 -1.57 -14.46
N LEU A 58 4.22 -0.51 -13.82
CA LEU A 58 3.93 -0.23 -12.40
C LEU A 58 2.45 0.07 -12.19
N SER A 59 1.86 0.84 -13.09
CA SER A 59 0.45 1.20 -12.97
C SER A 59 -0.45 0.02 -13.31
N GLU A 60 -0.09 -0.78 -14.29
CA GLU A 60 -0.79 -2.05 -14.56
C GLU A 60 -0.69 -3.03 -13.38
N THR A 61 0.46 -3.08 -12.69
CA THR A 61 0.64 -3.89 -11.48
C THR A 61 -0.21 -3.37 -10.32
N LEU A 62 -0.27 -2.04 -10.15
CA LEU A 62 -1.15 -1.38 -9.18
C LEU A 62 -2.62 -1.66 -9.48
N SER A 63 -3.08 -1.48 -10.72
CA SER A 63 -4.45 -1.79 -11.13
C SER A 63 -4.79 -3.28 -11.01
N LYS A 64 -3.84 -4.20 -11.25
CA LYS A 64 -4.00 -5.64 -11.00
C LYS A 64 -4.07 -5.99 -9.51
N MET A 65 -3.41 -5.21 -8.65
CA MET A 65 -3.60 -5.25 -7.18
C MET A 65 -4.83 -4.43 -6.75
N GLY A 66 -5.44 -3.68 -7.67
CA GLY A 66 -6.16 -2.45 -7.41
C GLY A 66 -7.57 -2.37 -7.99
N GLY A 67 -8.11 -3.41 -8.62
CA GLY A 67 -9.50 -3.44 -9.11
C GLY A 67 -10.49 -2.97 -8.03
N MET A 68 -11.57 -2.28 -8.41
CA MET A 68 -12.48 -1.62 -7.44
C MET A 68 -13.09 -2.61 -6.42
N ASP A 69 -13.27 -3.88 -6.80
CA ASP A 69 -13.69 -5.00 -5.92
C ASP A 69 -12.55 -5.65 -5.10
N SER A 70 -11.31 -5.20 -5.28
CA SER A 70 -10.11 -5.83 -4.71
C SER A 70 -9.66 -5.20 -3.40
N SER A 71 -10.45 -4.30 -2.80
CA SER A 71 -10.20 -3.81 -1.44
C SER A 71 -10.24 -4.99 -0.47
N VAL A 72 -9.23 -5.08 0.39
CA VAL A 72 -9.20 -6.10 1.42
C VAL A 72 -10.34 -5.80 2.40
N PRO A 73 -11.20 -6.77 2.77
CA PRO A 73 -12.31 -6.52 3.69
C PRO A 73 -11.86 -5.83 4.97
N ASP A 74 -12.66 -4.90 5.48
CA ASP A 74 -12.31 -4.05 6.63
C ASP A 74 -11.80 -4.83 7.84
N ALA A 75 -12.46 -5.95 8.15
CA ALA A 75 -12.07 -6.83 9.25
C ALA A 75 -10.64 -7.37 9.07
N VAL A 76 -10.29 -7.75 7.84
CA VAL A 76 -8.96 -8.27 7.50
C VAL A 76 -7.93 -7.15 7.58
N SER A 77 -8.21 -5.96 7.05
CA SER A 77 -7.34 -4.78 7.14
C SER A 77 -7.02 -4.38 8.60
N LYS A 78 -8.03 -4.44 9.47
CA LYS A 78 -7.87 -4.20 10.91
C LYS A 78 -7.00 -5.26 11.58
N VAL A 79 -7.19 -6.55 11.22
CA VAL A 79 -6.37 -7.64 11.75
C VAL A 79 -4.92 -7.55 11.29
N LEU A 80 -4.67 -7.37 9.99
CA LEU A 80 -3.32 -7.32 9.40
C LEU A 80 -2.49 -6.12 9.89
N SER A 81 -3.16 -5.03 10.28
CA SER A 81 -2.49 -3.86 10.87
C SER A 81 -2.29 -3.98 12.38
N SER A 82 -3.05 -4.83 13.08
CA SER A 82 -3.07 -4.89 14.55
C SER A 82 -1.71 -5.27 15.16
N PRO A 83 -1.37 -4.73 16.35
CA PRO A 83 -0.13 -5.08 17.06
C PRO A 83 -0.01 -6.58 17.35
N SER A 84 -1.11 -7.24 17.74
CA SER A 84 -1.11 -8.68 18.05
C SER A 84 -0.76 -9.54 16.83
N PHE A 85 -1.20 -9.13 15.64
CA PHE A 85 -0.79 -9.79 14.40
C PHE A 85 0.71 -9.61 14.13
N GLN A 86 1.28 -8.44 14.45
CA GLN A 86 2.73 -8.23 14.36
C GLN A 86 3.49 -9.11 15.34
N ASP A 87 2.99 -9.23 16.56
CA ASP A 87 3.61 -10.06 17.60
C ASP A 87 3.61 -11.54 17.20
N ALA A 88 2.49 -12.03 16.67
CA ALA A 88 2.39 -13.38 16.12
C ALA A 88 3.36 -13.59 14.95
N ARG A 89 3.40 -12.64 14.00
CA ARG A 89 4.30 -12.69 12.83
C ARG A 89 5.77 -12.69 13.25
N ASN A 90 6.16 -11.87 14.22
CA ASN A 90 7.53 -11.79 14.73
C ASN A 90 7.93 -13.06 15.50
N THR A 91 7.02 -13.61 16.31
CA THR A 91 7.23 -14.87 17.04
C THR A 91 7.45 -16.03 16.08
N LEU A 92 6.63 -16.13 15.04
CA LEU A 92 6.80 -17.15 13.99
C LEU A 92 8.15 -17.01 13.30
N LYS A 93 8.56 -15.79 12.90
CA LYS A 93 9.88 -15.56 12.29
C LYS A 93 11.04 -16.00 13.19
N LEU A 94 10.95 -15.71 14.49
CA LEU A 94 11.96 -16.11 15.46
C LEU A 94 11.99 -17.64 15.64
N ALA A 95 10.84 -18.28 15.74
CA ALA A 95 10.73 -19.74 15.84
C ALA A 95 11.32 -20.45 14.61
N VAL A 96 10.98 -19.97 13.41
CA VAL A 96 11.52 -20.47 12.15
C VAL A 96 13.05 -20.31 12.12
N LYS A 97 13.56 -19.13 12.50
CA LYS A 97 15.02 -18.86 12.54
C LYS A 97 15.75 -19.74 13.57
N ALA A 98 15.09 -20.09 14.68
CA ALA A 98 15.67 -20.91 15.73
C ALA A 98 15.66 -22.42 15.37
N LEU A 99 14.64 -22.88 14.66
CA LEU A 99 14.46 -24.28 14.29
C LEU A 99 15.20 -24.67 13.00
N CYS A 100 15.50 -23.71 12.12
CA CYS A 100 16.17 -23.96 10.86
C CYS A 100 17.66 -23.52 10.91
N PRO A 101 18.62 -24.45 10.82
CA PRO A 101 20.04 -24.09 10.79
C PRO A 101 20.41 -23.25 9.55
N PRO A 102 21.45 -22.41 9.62
CA PRO A 102 21.83 -21.46 8.57
C PRO A 102 22.19 -22.10 7.22
N GLN A 103 22.48 -23.40 7.20
CA GLN A 103 22.76 -24.16 5.98
C GLN A 103 21.50 -24.45 5.15
N LEU A 104 20.31 -24.32 5.76
CA LEU A 104 19.01 -24.38 5.10
C LEU A 104 18.43 -22.96 4.87
N ALA A 105 19.19 -21.90 5.14
CA ALA A 105 18.75 -20.50 4.97
C ALA A 105 18.38 -20.14 3.53
N ASP A 106 19.00 -20.77 2.55
CA ASP A 106 18.64 -20.55 1.13
C ASP A 106 17.37 -21.32 0.73
N SER A 107 17.07 -22.43 1.44
CA SER A 107 15.81 -23.18 1.33
C SER A 107 14.69 -22.62 2.22
N LEU A 108 15.02 -21.73 3.17
CA LEU A 108 14.07 -21.02 4.04
C LEU A 108 13.21 -20.02 3.26
N GLY A 109 13.74 -19.43 2.19
CA GLY A 109 12.94 -18.64 1.25
C GLY A 109 11.81 -19.47 0.61
N ARG A 110 12.01 -20.79 0.47
CA ARG A 110 11.02 -21.74 -0.08
C ARG A 110 10.00 -22.23 0.95
N ILE A 111 10.36 -22.33 2.22
CA ILE A 111 9.43 -22.73 3.31
C ILE A 111 8.60 -21.53 3.79
N GLU A 112 9.17 -20.32 3.81
CA GLU A 112 8.38 -19.08 3.84
C GLU A 112 7.39 -19.02 2.67
N GLU A 113 7.72 -19.59 1.50
CA GLU A 113 6.87 -19.72 0.31
C GLU A 113 5.66 -20.67 0.50
N TYR A 114 5.81 -21.74 1.27
CA TYR A 114 4.70 -22.65 1.60
C TYR A 114 3.79 -22.10 2.71
N GLY A 115 4.34 -21.40 3.71
CA GLY A 115 3.54 -20.61 4.67
C GLY A 115 2.87 -19.39 4.03
N ARG A 116 3.50 -18.87 2.96
CA ARG A 116 2.89 -17.95 1.99
C ARG A 116 1.69 -18.60 1.30
N GLY A 117 1.51 -19.90 1.12
CA GLY A 117 0.32 -20.44 0.43
C GLY A 117 -1.04 -19.88 0.94
N LEU A 118 -1.17 -19.74 2.27
CA LEU A 118 -2.37 -19.20 2.92
C LEU A 118 -2.32 -17.67 3.13
N LEU A 119 -1.15 -17.12 3.50
CA LEU A 119 -0.97 -15.67 3.75
C LEU A 119 -0.66 -14.87 2.46
N SER A 120 0.09 -15.44 1.50
CA SER A 120 0.37 -14.93 0.14
C SER A 120 -0.81 -14.95 -0.80
N SER A 121 -1.86 -15.72 -0.50
CA SER A 121 -3.14 -15.54 -1.21
C SER A 121 -3.69 -14.13 -0.97
N TYR A 122 -3.39 -13.54 0.19
CA TYR A 122 -3.75 -12.15 0.56
C TYR A 122 -2.56 -11.17 0.59
N SER A 123 -1.33 -11.69 0.59
CA SER A 123 -0.04 -10.99 0.65
C SER A 123 0.81 -11.43 -0.54
N ARG A 124 0.25 -11.36 -1.77
CA ARG A 124 1.04 -11.48 -3.00
C ARG A 124 2.20 -10.53 -2.81
N GLY A 125 3.44 -11.05 -2.79
CA GLY A 125 4.63 -10.24 -2.55
C GLY A 125 4.58 -9.04 -3.48
N THR A 126 4.20 -7.88 -2.93
CA THR A 126 4.00 -6.71 -3.76
C THR A 126 5.39 -6.22 -4.14
N MET A 127 5.50 -5.52 -5.27
CA MET A 127 6.75 -4.82 -5.62
C MET A 127 7.28 -3.96 -4.45
N PHE A 128 6.39 -3.47 -3.57
CA PHE A 128 6.77 -2.68 -2.39
C PHE A 128 7.41 -3.52 -1.30
N GLU A 129 6.94 -4.76 -1.08
CA GLU A 129 7.58 -5.68 -0.14
C GLU A 129 8.97 -6.09 -0.64
N GLU A 130 9.14 -6.26 -1.95
CA GLU A 130 10.44 -6.49 -2.60
C GLU A 130 11.39 -5.30 -2.42
N LEU A 131 10.86 -4.08 -2.50
CA LEU A 131 11.59 -2.84 -2.15
C LEU A 131 11.87 -2.71 -0.65
N GLY A 132 11.46 -3.67 0.19
CA GLY A 132 11.78 -3.68 1.62
C GLY A 132 10.75 -2.99 2.52
N PHE A 133 9.59 -2.61 2.00
CA PHE A 133 8.50 -2.04 2.81
C PHE A 133 7.71 -3.12 3.55
N TYR A 134 7.04 -2.69 4.62
CA TYR A 134 5.90 -3.38 5.19
C TYR A 134 4.63 -2.86 4.50
N TYR A 135 4.00 -3.70 3.69
CA TYR A 135 2.83 -3.32 2.91
C TYR A 135 1.53 -3.61 3.67
N VAL A 136 0.57 -2.68 3.60
CA VAL A 136 -0.79 -2.83 4.12
C VAL A 136 -1.78 -2.30 3.08
N GLY A 137 -2.82 -3.09 2.78
CA GLY A 137 -3.92 -2.69 1.88
C GLY A 137 -4.06 -3.59 0.66
N PRO A 138 -4.83 -3.18 -0.36
CA PRO A 138 -5.56 -1.91 -0.43
C PRO A 138 -6.69 -1.81 0.61
N VAL A 139 -6.80 -0.66 1.27
CA VAL A 139 -7.87 -0.32 2.22
C VAL A 139 -8.83 0.67 1.55
N ASP A 140 -10.13 0.55 1.82
CA ASP A 140 -11.11 1.54 1.37
C ASP A 140 -10.84 2.90 2.06
N GLY A 141 -10.58 3.91 1.23
CA GLY A 141 -10.27 5.27 1.65
C GLY A 141 -11.49 6.11 2.03
N HIS A 142 -12.70 5.65 1.71
CA HIS A 142 -13.95 6.32 2.09
C HIS A 142 -14.52 5.79 3.41
N ASN A 143 -13.99 4.66 3.91
CA ASN A 143 -14.29 4.15 5.25
C ASN A 143 -13.34 4.74 6.30
N LEU A 144 -13.72 5.89 6.86
CA LEU A 144 -12.93 6.59 7.88
C LEU A 144 -12.71 5.75 9.14
N ASP A 145 -13.70 4.96 9.58
CA ASP A 145 -13.58 4.13 10.78
C ASP A 145 -12.48 3.07 10.62
N THR A 146 -12.42 2.45 9.43
CA THR A 146 -11.34 1.51 9.09
C THR A 146 -10.00 2.23 8.98
N LEU A 147 -9.92 3.32 8.23
CA LEU A 147 -8.68 4.07 8.05
C LEU A 147 -8.07 4.54 9.37
N VAL A 148 -8.88 5.15 10.25
CA VAL A 148 -8.43 5.62 11.56
C VAL A 148 -7.92 4.46 12.41
N THR A 149 -8.59 3.31 12.37
CA THR A 149 -8.16 2.12 13.09
C THR A 149 -6.81 1.61 12.57
N VAL A 150 -6.67 1.47 11.24
CA VAL A 150 -5.45 1.01 10.60
C VAL A 150 -4.28 1.95 10.91
N LEU A 151 -4.48 3.26 10.77
CA LEU A 151 -3.45 4.27 11.06
C LEU A 151 -3.01 4.26 12.53
N LYS A 152 -3.94 4.09 13.47
CA LYS A 152 -3.62 3.96 14.91
C LYS A 152 -2.78 2.71 15.17
N ASN A 153 -3.18 1.56 14.61
CA ASN A 153 -2.45 0.31 14.77
C ASN A 153 -1.03 0.37 14.18
N LEU A 154 -0.90 0.97 13.00
CA LEU A 154 0.39 1.20 12.34
C LEU A 154 1.29 2.11 13.18
N LYS A 155 0.75 3.25 13.62
CA LYS A 155 1.48 4.18 14.50
C LYS A 155 1.98 3.48 15.76
N GLN A 156 1.10 2.75 16.45
CA GLN A 156 1.46 2.01 17.67
C GLN A 156 2.57 0.99 17.38
N SER A 157 2.42 0.19 16.33
CA SER A 157 3.40 -0.85 15.97
C SER A 157 4.75 -0.26 15.56
N MET A 158 4.76 0.91 14.91
CA MET A 158 5.98 1.65 14.56
C MET A 158 6.64 2.29 15.79
N ASP A 159 5.84 2.78 16.75
CA ASP A 159 6.33 3.39 17.98
C ASP A 159 6.92 2.37 18.96
N GLU A 160 6.29 1.20 19.07
CA GLU A 160 6.75 0.05 19.86
C GLU A 160 7.91 -0.71 19.20
N GLY A 161 8.31 -0.33 17.98
CA GLY A 161 9.41 -0.98 17.26
C GLY A 161 9.08 -2.39 16.73
N LYS A 162 7.80 -2.77 16.72
CA LYS A 162 7.31 -4.05 16.17
C LYS A 162 7.45 -4.10 14.65
N ILE A 163 7.29 -2.95 13.99
CA ILE A 163 7.58 -2.76 12.58
C ILE A 163 8.94 -2.06 12.44
N THR A 164 9.92 -2.77 11.89
CA THR A 164 11.29 -2.29 11.70
C THR A 164 11.61 -1.84 10.26
N LYS A 165 10.62 -1.94 9.38
CA LYS A 165 10.68 -1.52 7.96
C LYS A 165 9.92 -0.21 7.75
N PRO A 166 10.19 0.55 6.68
CA PRO A 166 9.26 1.60 6.25
C PRO A 166 7.91 0.97 5.87
N VAL A 167 6.82 1.69 6.11
CA VAL A 167 5.46 1.19 5.87
C VAL A 167 4.89 1.81 4.60
N LEU A 168 4.23 1.01 3.77
CA LEU A 168 3.39 1.49 2.68
C LEU A 168 1.94 1.08 2.94
N LEU A 169 1.08 2.06 3.17
CA LEU A 169 -0.36 1.90 3.28
C LEU A 169 -0.99 2.25 1.92
N HIS A 170 -1.56 1.26 1.25
CA HIS A 170 -2.29 1.45 0.00
C HIS A 170 -3.76 1.73 0.33
N VAL A 171 -4.21 2.92 -0.06
CA VAL A 171 -5.58 3.41 0.16
C VAL A 171 -6.23 3.61 -1.20
N LYS A 172 -7.41 3.02 -1.40
CA LYS A 172 -8.22 3.23 -2.59
C LYS A 172 -9.21 4.34 -2.39
N THR A 173 -9.31 5.26 -3.34
CA THR A 173 -10.28 6.34 -3.31
C THR A 173 -10.95 6.51 -4.66
N GLU A 174 -11.95 7.39 -4.70
CA GLU A 174 -12.59 7.81 -5.93
C GLU A 174 -12.34 9.31 -6.09
N LYS A 175 -11.72 9.70 -7.20
CA LYS A 175 -11.48 11.11 -7.47
C LYS A 175 -12.82 11.82 -7.70
N GLY A 176 -13.03 12.93 -6.99
CA GLY A 176 -14.29 13.70 -7.05
C GLY A 176 -15.41 13.16 -6.16
N HIS A 177 -15.15 12.14 -5.32
CA HIS A 177 -16.16 11.55 -4.43
C HIS A 177 -16.87 12.59 -3.56
N GLY A 178 -18.19 12.49 -3.48
CA GLY A 178 -19.04 13.39 -2.72
C GLY A 178 -19.45 14.66 -3.48
N TYR A 179 -18.94 14.88 -4.69
CA TYR A 179 -19.32 16.00 -5.54
C TYR A 179 -19.82 15.51 -6.91
N LYS A 180 -21.15 15.36 -7.02
CA LYS A 180 -21.82 14.80 -8.22
C LYS A 180 -21.34 15.39 -9.55
N PRO A 181 -21.11 16.71 -9.70
CA PRO A 181 -20.57 17.26 -10.95
C PRO A 181 -19.17 16.74 -11.29
N ALA A 182 -18.31 16.54 -10.29
CA ALA A 182 -16.99 15.91 -10.49
C ALA A 182 -17.09 14.41 -10.72
N GLU A 183 -18.01 13.71 -10.07
CA GLU A 183 -18.16 12.26 -10.28
C GLU A 183 -18.55 11.92 -11.72
N VAL A 184 -19.36 12.76 -12.35
CA VAL A 184 -19.84 12.57 -13.72
C VAL A 184 -18.85 13.11 -14.77
N ALA A 185 -18.04 14.10 -14.43
CA ALA A 185 -17.07 14.69 -15.34
C ALA A 185 -15.93 13.71 -15.70
N LEU A 186 -15.57 13.64 -16.98
CA LEU A 186 -14.51 12.74 -17.48
C LEU A 186 -13.14 13.03 -16.85
N ASP A 187 -12.82 14.30 -16.60
CA ASP A 187 -11.58 14.74 -15.94
C ASP A 187 -11.70 14.84 -14.41
N LYS A 188 -12.89 14.56 -13.86
CA LYS A 188 -13.26 14.79 -12.45
C LYS A 188 -13.08 16.25 -12.01
N LEU A 189 -13.29 17.20 -12.93
CA LEU A 189 -13.10 18.64 -12.72
C LEU A 189 -11.69 18.99 -12.22
N HIS A 190 -10.68 18.27 -12.72
CA HIS A 190 -9.29 18.43 -12.32
C HIS A 190 -8.70 19.79 -12.74
N GLY A 191 -9.27 20.39 -13.79
CA GLY A 191 -8.96 21.76 -14.21
C GLY A 191 -10.23 22.46 -14.69
N VAL A 192 -10.94 23.12 -13.77
CA VAL A 192 -12.17 23.85 -14.08
C VAL A 192 -11.97 25.36 -14.13
N THR A 193 -12.54 26.00 -15.14
CA THR A 193 -12.89 27.42 -15.11
C THR A 193 -14.04 27.65 -14.11
N GLN A 194 -14.38 28.92 -13.82
CA GLN A 194 -15.39 29.26 -12.82
C GLN A 194 -16.68 28.43 -12.99
N PHE A 195 -17.14 27.84 -11.90
CA PHE A 195 -18.37 27.05 -11.82
C PHE A 195 -19.25 27.57 -10.69
N ASP A 196 -20.57 27.42 -10.83
CA ASP A 196 -21.52 27.78 -9.77
C ASP A 196 -21.56 26.70 -8.69
N VAL A 197 -21.71 27.15 -7.44
CA VAL A 197 -21.80 26.32 -6.21
C VAL A 197 -23.23 26.28 -5.72
#